data_AF-A0A832C211-F1
#
_entry.id   AF-A0A832C211-F1
#
_cell.length_a   1.000
_cell.length_b   1.000
_cell.length_c   1.000
_cell.angle_alpha   90.00
_cell.angle_beta   90.00
_cell.angle_gamma   90.00
#
_symmetry.space_group_name_H-M   'P 1'
#
loop_
_entity.id
_entity.type
_entity.pdbx_description
1 polymer ?
#
loop_
_entity_poly.entity_id
_entity_poly.type
_entity_poly.pdbx_seq_one_letter_code
_entity_poly.pdbx_strand_id
1 'polypeptide(L)'
;MQSRLMIVLAAVAGMLAAAWFAAERVLPPAAADEEGKGKAAAPQPAEESPPEPSTLEAFMRLKLSHAQDVLEGLATEDYRRIARGAQKLRALAADASWNVFETEEYAFYSREFTDAARQMSASARDRNIDGAALAYVQLTLSCVHCHKHVRDVRTARVGPGAPQDGRPVAGG
;
A
#
# COMPACT_ATOMS: atom_id res chain seq x y z
N MET A 1 -21.43 36.10 38.36
CA MET A 1 -21.98 35.52 37.12
C MET A 1 -21.89 36.49 35.93
N GLN A 2 -20.71 37.10 35.66
CA GLN A 2 -20.55 37.98 34.48
C GLN A 2 -19.16 37.92 33.81
N SER A 3 -18.26 36.99 34.19
CA SER A 3 -16.86 37.02 33.74
C SER A 3 -16.33 35.72 33.11
N ARG A 4 -17.21 34.80 32.70
CA ARG A 4 -16.80 33.56 32.01
C ARG A 4 -17.42 33.37 30.62
N LEU A 5 -18.34 34.25 30.23
CA LEU A 5 -19.04 34.17 28.93
C LEU A 5 -18.33 34.92 27.80
N MET A 6 -17.35 35.78 28.11
CA MET A 6 -16.62 36.60 27.12
C MET A 6 -15.41 35.89 26.47
N ILE A 7 -14.99 34.72 26.97
CA ILE A 7 -13.80 34.01 26.44
C ILE A 7 -14.16 33.06 25.28
N VAL A 8 -15.45 32.72 25.10
CA VAL A 8 -15.88 31.74 24.08
C VAL A 8 -16.09 32.37 22.68
N LEU A 9 -16.07 33.70 22.53
CA LEU A 9 -16.37 34.37 21.25
C LEU A 9 -15.16 34.86 20.44
N ALA A 10 -13.92 34.82 20.97
CA ALA A 10 -12.74 35.36 20.27
C ALA A 10 -11.87 34.33 19.52
N ALA A 11 -12.16 33.03 19.62
CA ALA A 11 -11.33 31.97 19.02
C ALA A 11 -11.91 31.33 17.73
N VAL A 12 -13.05 31.82 17.21
CA VAL A 12 -13.69 31.27 15.99
C VAL A 12 -13.41 32.12 14.74
N ALA A 13 -12.78 33.30 14.87
CA ALA A 13 -12.46 34.17 13.73
C ALA A 13 -11.01 34.07 13.22
N GLY A 14 -10.13 33.32 13.89
CA GLY A 14 -8.69 33.26 13.57
C GLY A 14 -8.24 32.10 12.67
N MET A 15 -9.09 31.10 12.41
CA MET A 15 -8.73 29.89 11.65
C MET A 15 -9.44 29.75 10.30
N LEU A 16 -9.95 30.86 9.76
CA LEU A 16 -10.51 30.94 8.39
C LEU A 16 -9.70 31.87 7.46
N ALA A 17 -8.49 32.29 7.87
CA ALA A 17 -7.61 33.13 7.05
C ALA A 17 -6.34 32.40 6.52
N ALA A 18 -6.07 31.18 6.98
CA ALA A 18 -4.91 30.39 6.52
C ALA A 18 -5.19 29.57 5.24
N ALA A 19 -6.45 29.47 4.81
CA ALA A 19 -6.85 28.79 3.57
C ALA A 19 -6.92 29.72 2.35
N TRP A 20 -6.65 31.02 2.51
CA TRP A 20 -6.76 32.01 1.43
C TRP A 20 -5.44 32.38 0.74
N PHE A 21 -4.28 31.96 1.27
CA PHE A 21 -2.97 32.44 0.80
C PHE A 21 -2.09 31.39 0.11
N ALA A 22 -2.58 30.17 -0.11
CA ALA A 22 -1.81 29.11 -0.77
C ALA A 22 -2.22 28.84 -2.23
N ALA A 23 -3.26 29.51 -2.76
CA ALA A 23 -3.78 29.28 -4.12
C ALA A 23 -3.22 30.23 -5.20
N GLU A 24 -2.52 31.30 -4.81
CA GLU A 24 -2.18 32.39 -5.75
C GLU A 24 -0.68 32.58 -5.93
N ARG A 25 0.07 31.52 -6.32
CA ARG A 25 1.39 31.71 -6.93
C ARG A 25 1.65 30.73 -8.08
N VAL A 26 1.71 31.34 -9.26
CA VAL A 26 2.37 30.91 -10.50
C VAL A 26 1.49 30.18 -11.52
N LEU A 27 0.57 30.95 -12.12
CA LEU A 27 0.21 30.79 -13.53
C LEU A 27 1.12 31.75 -14.34
N PRO A 28 2.04 31.26 -15.19
CA PRO A 28 2.76 32.15 -16.10
C PRO A 28 1.84 32.63 -17.23
N PRO A 29 2.03 33.87 -17.74
CA PRO A 29 1.21 34.41 -18.80
C PRO A 29 1.45 33.68 -20.13
N ALA A 30 0.35 33.35 -20.81
CA ALA A 30 0.36 33.01 -22.23
C ALA A 30 0.81 34.24 -23.04
N ALA A 31 1.92 34.10 -23.76
CA ALA A 31 2.37 35.10 -24.73
C ALA A 31 2.50 34.46 -26.11
N ALA A 32 2.00 35.25 -27.06
CA ALA A 32 1.86 35.08 -28.49
C ALA A 32 3.06 34.49 -29.26
N ASP A 33 2.68 33.74 -30.28
CA ASP A 33 3.21 33.67 -31.65
C ASP A 33 4.39 34.58 -32.02
N GLU A 34 5.51 33.95 -32.35
CA GLU A 34 6.55 34.46 -33.27
C GLU A 34 7.09 33.28 -34.10
N GLU A 35 6.85 33.32 -35.41
CA GLU A 35 7.47 32.48 -36.42
C GLU A 35 8.96 32.83 -36.56
N GLY A 36 9.87 31.84 -36.50
CA GLY A 36 11.27 32.15 -36.86
C GLY A 36 12.31 31.08 -36.60
N LYS A 37 12.53 30.24 -37.63
CA LYS A 37 13.83 29.71 -38.06
C LYS A 37 14.43 28.56 -37.25
N GLY A 38 14.44 27.39 -37.91
CA GLY A 38 14.94 26.13 -37.39
C GLY A 38 16.39 26.16 -36.89
N LYS A 39 16.57 25.50 -35.75
CA LYS A 39 17.84 24.93 -35.32
C LYS A 39 17.53 23.48 -34.95
N ALA A 40 18.11 22.54 -35.70
CA ALA A 40 17.95 21.11 -35.44
C ALA A 40 18.34 20.82 -33.99
N ALA A 41 17.36 20.40 -33.19
CA ALA A 41 17.59 19.90 -31.85
C ALA A 41 18.31 18.56 -31.97
N ALA A 42 19.42 18.41 -31.24
CA ALA A 42 20.06 17.12 -31.04
C ALA A 42 19.06 16.14 -30.40
N PRO A 43 19.18 14.82 -30.62
CA PRO A 43 18.30 13.85 -30.00
C PRO A 43 18.45 13.95 -28.48
N GLN A 44 17.40 14.37 -27.79
CA GLN A 44 17.34 14.21 -26.34
C GLN A 44 17.23 12.71 -26.06
N PRO A 45 17.99 12.15 -25.11
CA PRO A 45 17.78 10.78 -24.67
C PRO A 45 16.33 10.67 -24.22
N ALA A 46 15.62 9.66 -24.73
CA ALA A 46 14.26 9.38 -24.30
C ALA A 46 14.26 9.27 -22.76
N GLU A 47 13.51 10.14 -22.08
CA GLU A 47 13.16 9.91 -20.68
C GLU A 47 12.38 8.60 -20.64
N GLU A 48 13.05 7.55 -20.19
CA GLU A 48 12.47 6.24 -19.98
C GLU A 48 11.42 6.40 -18.88
N SER A 49 10.15 6.32 -19.27
CA SER A 49 9.03 6.36 -18.33
C SER A 49 9.22 5.24 -17.31
N PRO A 50 8.85 5.46 -16.03
CA PRO A 50 9.00 4.42 -15.01
C PRO A 50 8.37 3.11 -15.49
N PRO A 51 9.03 1.95 -15.30
CA PRO A 51 8.50 0.68 -15.75
C PRO A 51 7.14 0.44 -15.10
N GLU A 52 6.14 0.09 -15.92
CA GLU A 52 4.82 -0.29 -15.43
C GLU A 52 4.94 -1.47 -14.43
N PRO A 53 4.18 -1.46 -13.32
CA PRO A 53 4.31 -2.48 -12.30
C PRO A 53 3.97 -3.85 -12.87
N SER A 54 4.78 -4.85 -12.52
CA SER A 54 4.46 -6.24 -12.87
C SER A 54 3.11 -6.65 -12.29
N THR A 55 2.45 -7.64 -12.90
CA THR A 55 1.18 -8.19 -12.40
C THR A 55 1.27 -8.65 -10.94
N LEU A 56 2.41 -9.22 -10.53
CA LEU A 56 2.68 -9.63 -9.15
C LEU A 56 2.86 -8.42 -8.21
N GLU A 57 3.49 -7.34 -8.66
CA GLU A 57 3.61 -6.12 -7.86
C GLU A 57 2.25 -5.50 -7.60
N ALA A 58 1.43 -5.33 -8.63
CA ALA A 58 0.07 -4.84 -8.51
C ALA A 58 -0.75 -5.72 -7.54
N PHE A 59 -0.59 -7.04 -7.63
CA PHE A 59 -1.22 -8.00 -6.72
C PHE A 59 -0.80 -7.81 -5.25
N MET A 60 0.50 -7.62 -5.00
CA MET A 60 1.00 -7.39 -3.64
C MET A 60 0.60 -6.03 -3.08
N ARG A 61 0.46 -5.00 -3.94
CA ARG A 61 -0.12 -3.71 -3.55
C ARG A 61 -1.58 -3.84 -3.15
N LEU A 62 -2.36 -4.64 -3.88
CA LEU A 62 -3.74 -4.93 -3.53
C LEU A 62 -3.86 -5.66 -2.18
N LYS A 63 -2.98 -6.64 -1.92
CA LYS A 63 -2.86 -7.32 -0.61
C LYS A 63 -2.60 -6.32 0.52
N LEU A 64 -1.66 -5.39 0.34
CA LEU A 64 -1.35 -4.36 1.33
C LEU A 64 -2.57 -3.44 1.60
N SER A 65 -3.25 -3.00 0.55
CA SER A 65 -4.44 -2.15 0.67
C SER A 65 -5.54 -2.82 1.53
N HIS A 66 -5.80 -4.10 1.33
CA HIS A 66 -6.82 -4.80 2.13
C HIS A 66 -6.39 -5.01 3.60
N ALA A 67 -5.10 -5.17 3.88
CA ALA A 67 -4.60 -5.21 5.25
C ALA A 67 -4.72 -3.85 5.95
N GLN A 68 -4.48 -2.75 5.23
CA GLN A 68 -4.67 -1.39 5.74
C GLN A 68 -6.16 -1.11 6.04
N ASP A 69 -7.07 -1.56 5.18
CA ASP A 69 -8.52 -1.47 5.42
C ASP A 69 -8.94 -2.16 6.73
N VAL A 70 -8.37 -3.33 7.01
CA VAL A 70 -8.60 -4.03 8.27
C VAL A 70 -8.07 -3.22 9.43
N LEU A 71 -6.83 -2.73 9.36
CA LEU A 71 -6.22 -1.96 10.44
C LEU A 71 -7.02 -0.69 10.76
N GLU A 72 -7.50 0.00 9.73
CA GLU A 72 -8.39 1.14 9.92
C GLU A 72 -9.69 0.71 10.61
N GLY A 73 -10.31 -0.38 10.16
CA GLY A 73 -11.49 -0.93 10.81
C GLY A 73 -11.27 -1.32 12.27
N LEU A 74 -10.09 -1.87 12.62
CA LEU A 74 -9.72 -2.17 14.00
C LEU A 74 -9.58 -0.89 14.84
N ALA A 75 -8.90 0.12 14.32
CA ALA A 75 -8.66 1.38 15.01
C ALA A 75 -9.93 2.20 15.26
N THR A 76 -10.94 2.04 14.39
CA THR A 76 -12.22 2.77 14.49
C THR A 76 -13.39 1.89 14.93
N GLU A 77 -13.13 0.64 15.32
CA GLU A 77 -14.17 -0.35 15.69
C GLU A 77 -15.24 -0.59 14.60
N ASP A 78 -14.87 -0.44 13.32
CA ASP A 78 -15.77 -0.73 12.19
C ASP A 78 -15.70 -2.22 11.81
N TYR A 79 -16.53 -3.02 12.49
CA TYR A 79 -16.68 -4.45 12.22
C TYR A 79 -17.01 -4.79 10.77
N ARG A 80 -17.76 -3.94 10.06
CA ARG A 80 -18.10 -4.20 8.65
C ARG A 80 -16.87 -4.00 7.78
N ARG A 81 -16.05 -2.99 8.06
CA ARG A 81 -14.78 -2.76 7.35
C ARG A 81 -13.79 -3.89 7.61
N ILE A 82 -13.63 -4.32 8.86
CA ILE A 82 -12.78 -5.46 9.23
C ILE A 82 -13.21 -6.71 8.44
N ALA A 83 -14.51 -7.06 8.49
CA ALA A 83 -15.02 -8.25 7.82
C ALA A 83 -14.81 -8.21 6.30
N ARG A 84 -15.06 -7.06 5.65
CA ARG A 84 -14.84 -6.89 4.20
C ARG A 84 -13.36 -6.98 3.84
N GLY A 85 -12.48 -6.29 4.55
CA GLY A 85 -11.04 -6.33 4.30
C GLY A 85 -10.47 -7.75 4.46
N ALA A 86 -10.87 -8.43 5.53
CA ALA A 86 -10.50 -9.83 5.79
C ALA A 86 -10.98 -10.80 4.70
N GLN A 87 -12.21 -10.63 4.21
CA GLN A 87 -12.74 -11.43 3.10
C GLN A 87 -11.97 -11.20 1.80
N LYS A 88 -11.64 -9.94 1.48
CA LYS A 88 -10.83 -9.61 0.30
C LYS A 88 -9.42 -10.20 0.39
N LEU A 89 -8.77 -10.13 1.56
CA LEU A 89 -7.48 -10.80 1.80
C LEU A 89 -7.57 -12.30 1.54
N ARG A 90 -8.60 -12.96 2.07
CA ARG A 90 -8.82 -14.39 1.84
C ARG A 90 -9.07 -14.71 0.37
N ALA A 91 -9.78 -13.86 -0.36
CA ALA A 91 -10.01 -14.04 -1.79
C ALA A 91 -8.71 -13.99 -2.61
N LEU A 92 -7.76 -13.11 -2.25
CA LEU A 92 -6.45 -13.07 -2.90
C LEU A 92 -5.70 -14.39 -2.76
N ALA A 93 -5.83 -15.08 -1.62
CA ALA A 93 -5.18 -16.38 -1.41
C ALA A 93 -5.72 -17.52 -2.30
N ALA A 94 -6.85 -17.30 -2.99
CA ALA A 94 -7.42 -18.24 -3.95
C ALA A 94 -7.05 -17.91 -5.41
N ASP A 95 -6.40 -16.77 -5.67
CA ASP A 95 -6.02 -16.35 -7.02
C ASP A 95 -4.83 -17.16 -7.55
N ALA A 96 -4.77 -17.40 -8.86
CA ALA A 96 -3.65 -18.12 -9.48
C ALA A 96 -2.29 -17.42 -9.25
N SER A 97 -2.29 -16.09 -9.16
CA SER A 97 -1.11 -15.26 -8.87
C SER A 97 -0.56 -15.47 -7.47
N TRP A 98 -1.32 -16.15 -6.59
CA TRP A 98 -0.89 -16.47 -5.23
C TRP A 98 0.15 -17.60 -5.18
N ASN A 99 0.21 -18.52 -6.14
CA ASN A 99 1.15 -19.63 -6.08
C ASN A 99 2.47 -19.29 -6.79
N VAL A 100 3.38 -18.62 -6.07
CA VAL A 100 4.68 -18.19 -6.61
C VAL A 100 5.72 -19.32 -6.58
N PHE A 101 5.67 -20.18 -5.56
CA PHE A 101 6.58 -21.32 -5.41
C PHE A 101 5.87 -22.56 -4.89
N GLU A 102 6.29 -23.72 -5.41
CA GLU A 102 5.84 -25.03 -4.95
C GLU A 102 6.78 -25.56 -3.86
N THR A 103 6.70 -25.01 -2.66
CA THR A 103 7.37 -25.56 -1.48
C THR A 103 6.39 -25.77 -0.32
N GLU A 104 6.74 -26.67 0.59
CA GLU A 104 5.92 -26.96 1.76
C GLU A 104 5.77 -25.73 2.67
N GLU A 105 6.84 -24.98 2.89
CA GLU A 105 6.84 -23.77 3.72
C GLU A 105 5.99 -22.66 3.08
N TYR A 106 6.04 -22.49 1.75
CA TYR A 106 5.19 -21.55 1.05
C TYR A 106 3.70 -21.89 1.25
N ALA A 107 3.36 -23.17 1.09
CA ALA A 107 2.01 -23.66 1.30
C ALA A 107 1.57 -23.50 2.77
N PHE A 108 2.48 -23.73 3.72
CA PHE A 108 2.24 -23.54 5.15
C PHE A 108 1.92 -22.08 5.47
N TYR A 109 2.77 -21.12 5.10
CA TYR A 109 2.52 -19.70 5.37
C TYR A 109 1.29 -19.17 4.63
N SER A 110 0.96 -19.73 3.46
CA SER A 110 -0.28 -19.42 2.74
C SER A 110 -1.53 -19.88 3.49
N ARG A 111 -1.49 -21.05 4.13
CA ARG A 111 -2.58 -21.52 5.00
C ARG A 111 -2.73 -20.65 6.23
N GLU A 112 -1.63 -20.33 6.92
CA GLU A 112 -1.63 -19.43 8.08
C GLU A 112 -2.26 -18.07 7.75
N PHE A 113 -1.90 -17.48 6.60
CA PHE A 113 -2.49 -16.24 6.11
C PHE A 113 -4.01 -16.37 5.90
N THR A 114 -4.44 -17.45 5.23
CA THR A 114 -5.85 -17.69 4.91
C THR A 114 -6.68 -17.93 6.16
N ASP A 115 -6.13 -18.66 7.13
CA ASP A 115 -6.78 -18.97 8.40
C ASP A 115 -6.90 -17.73 9.29
N ALA A 116 -5.86 -16.91 9.38
CA ALA A 116 -5.91 -15.63 10.06
C ALA A 116 -6.97 -14.69 9.45
N ALA A 117 -7.03 -14.59 8.11
CA ALA A 117 -8.05 -13.80 7.43
C ALA A 117 -9.48 -14.34 7.68
N ARG A 118 -9.67 -15.67 7.70
CA ARG A 118 -10.96 -16.30 8.05
C ARG A 118 -11.36 -15.98 9.49
N GLN A 119 -10.44 -16.14 10.43
CA GLN A 119 -10.67 -15.89 11.86
C GLN A 119 -11.04 -14.44 12.11
N MET A 120 -10.31 -13.50 11.50
CA MET A 120 -10.58 -12.08 11.59
C MET A 120 -11.98 -11.72 11.08
N SER A 121 -12.40 -12.28 9.94
CA SER A 121 -13.75 -12.07 9.44
C SER A 121 -14.81 -12.69 10.35
N ALA A 122 -14.53 -13.81 11.03
CA ALA A 122 -15.45 -14.41 11.99
C ALA A 122 -15.58 -13.56 13.25
N SER A 123 -14.45 -13.21 13.87
CA SER A 123 -14.43 -12.34 15.05
C SER A 123 -15.10 -10.99 14.80
N ALA A 124 -14.94 -10.40 13.61
CA ALA A 124 -15.64 -9.18 13.25
C ALA A 124 -17.17 -9.36 13.17
N ARG A 125 -17.66 -10.48 12.62
CA ARG A 125 -19.11 -10.78 12.57
C ARG A 125 -19.68 -10.98 13.98
N ASP A 126 -18.90 -11.57 14.87
CA ASP A 126 -19.28 -11.81 16.26
C ASP A 126 -19.09 -10.57 17.15
N ARG A 127 -18.71 -9.43 16.57
CA ARG A 127 -18.36 -8.18 17.28
C ARG A 127 -17.28 -8.34 18.35
N ASN A 128 -16.38 -9.30 18.14
CA ASN A 128 -15.24 -9.55 19.00
C ASN A 128 -14.01 -8.80 18.46
N ILE A 129 -13.79 -7.58 18.94
CA ILE A 129 -12.70 -6.71 18.48
C ILE A 129 -11.32 -7.27 18.85
N ASP A 130 -11.18 -7.82 20.06
CA ASP A 130 -9.92 -8.40 20.53
C ASP A 130 -9.53 -9.64 19.71
N GLY A 131 -10.51 -10.49 19.39
CA GLY A 131 -10.31 -11.63 18.51
C GLY A 131 -9.92 -11.22 17.10
N ALA A 132 -10.51 -10.15 16.57
CA ALA A 132 -10.14 -9.62 15.26
C ALA A 132 -8.73 -9.02 15.26
N ALA A 133 -8.35 -8.30 16.33
CA ALA A 133 -7.03 -7.73 16.50
C ALA A 133 -5.94 -8.82 16.62
N LEU A 134 -6.17 -9.87 17.40
CA LEU A 134 -5.25 -11.00 17.52
C LEU A 134 -5.05 -11.71 16.18
N ALA A 135 -6.13 -11.96 15.44
CA ALA A 135 -6.06 -12.54 14.10
C ALA A 135 -5.29 -11.63 13.12
N TYR A 136 -5.38 -10.31 13.26
CA TYR A 136 -4.59 -9.38 12.45
C TYR A 136 -3.10 -9.46 12.76
N VAL A 137 -2.71 -9.64 14.02
CA VAL A 137 -1.30 -9.90 14.37
C VAL A 137 -0.81 -11.22 13.76
N GLN A 138 -1.61 -12.29 13.80
CA GLN A 138 -1.25 -13.55 13.14
C GLN A 138 -1.08 -13.38 11.63
N LEU A 139 -1.97 -12.61 11.00
CA LEU A 139 -1.87 -12.27 9.58
C LEU A 139 -0.56 -11.55 9.27
N THR A 140 -0.16 -10.55 10.06
CA THR A 140 1.09 -9.79 9.80
C THR A 140 2.32 -10.68 9.97
N LEU A 141 2.35 -11.56 10.96
CA LEU A 141 3.42 -12.55 11.12
C LEU A 141 3.53 -13.49 9.91
N SER A 142 2.40 -14.02 9.42
CA SER A 142 2.39 -14.87 8.21
C SER A 142 2.95 -14.13 6.98
N CYS A 143 2.68 -12.83 6.84
CA CYS A 143 3.21 -12.02 5.75
C CYS A 143 4.74 -11.91 5.83
N VAL A 144 5.27 -11.62 7.02
CA VAL A 144 6.72 -11.50 7.24
C VAL A 144 7.42 -12.84 7.01
N HIS A 145 6.88 -13.93 7.55
CA HIS A 145 7.45 -15.27 7.39
C HIS A 145 7.45 -15.73 5.93
N CYS A 146 6.34 -15.56 5.21
CA CYS A 146 6.27 -15.88 3.79
C CYS A 146 7.27 -15.06 2.97
N HIS A 147 7.39 -13.75 3.24
CA HIS A 147 8.32 -12.89 2.51
C HIS A 147 9.79 -13.21 2.81
N LYS A 148 10.09 -13.64 4.04
CA LYS A 148 11.43 -14.17 4.38
C LYS A 148 11.73 -15.41 3.55
N HIS A 149 10.83 -16.40 3.54
CA HIS A 149 10.99 -17.63 2.75
C HIS A 149 11.16 -17.35 1.25
N VAL A 150 10.30 -16.50 0.67
CA VAL A 150 10.39 -16.11 -0.74
C VAL A 150 11.74 -15.49 -1.08
N ARG A 151 12.29 -14.64 -0.20
CA ARG A 151 13.62 -14.05 -0.39
C ARG A 151 14.72 -15.09 -0.31
N ASP A 152 14.63 -16.01 0.64
CA ASP A 152 15.62 -17.07 0.85
C ASP A 152 15.65 -18.03 -0.36
N VAL A 153 14.49 -18.46 -0.85
CA VAL A 153 14.36 -19.29 -2.07
C VAL A 153 14.92 -18.59 -3.31
N ARG A 154 14.64 -17.29 -3.48
CA ARG A 154 15.21 -16.52 -4.61
C ARG A 154 16.73 -16.45 -4.52
N THR A 155 17.27 -16.15 -3.35
CA THR A 155 18.73 -16.06 -3.13
C THR A 155 19.40 -17.40 -3.41
N ALA A 156 18.80 -18.51 -2.96
CA ALA A 156 19.31 -19.85 -3.24
C ALA A 156 19.31 -20.21 -4.74
N ARG A 157 18.38 -19.68 -5.53
CA ARG A 157 18.30 -19.94 -6.98
C ARG A 157 19.28 -19.12 -7.82
N VAL A 158 19.61 -17.88 -7.42
CA VAL A 158 20.48 -16.97 -8.20
C VAL A 158 21.93 -16.92 -7.66
N GLY A 159 22.19 -17.50 -6.48
CA GLY A 159 23.50 -17.54 -5.84
C GLY A 159 23.80 -16.32 -4.95
N PRO A 160 24.73 -16.41 -3.98
CA PRO A 160 25.10 -15.28 -3.13
C PRO A 160 25.73 -14.14 -3.93
N GLY A 161 25.16 -12.93 -3.85
CA GLY A 161 25.73 -11.72 -4.48
C GLY A 161 25.13 -11.32 -5.84
N ALA A 162 24.17 -12.07 -6.38
CA ALA A 162 23.49 -11.68 -7.61
C ALA A 162 22.51 -10.49 -7.38
N PRO A 163 22.32 -9.59 -8.37
CA PRO A 163 21.37 -8.49 -8.27
C PRO A 163 19.95 -8.97 -7.99
N GLN A 164 19.31 -8.42 -6.94
CA GLN A 164 17.94 -8.81 -6.56
C GLN A 164 16.85 -8.21 -7.46
N ASP A 165 17.25 -7.39 -8.43
CA ASP A 165 16.37 -6.71 -9.40
C ASP A 165 16.17 -7.52 -10.70
N GLY A 166 16.72 -8.74 -10.77
CA GLY A 166 16.56 -9.61 -11.93
C GLY A 166 17.39 -9.21 -13.15
N ARG A 167 18.27 -8.20 -13.04
CA ARG A 167 19.23 -7.90 -14.11
C ARG A 167 20.22 -9.06 -14.26
N PRO A 168 20.56 -9.48 -15.49
CA PRO A 168 21.52 -10.54 -15.71
C PRO A 168 22.87 -10.16 -15.09
N VAL A 169 23.49 -11.10 -14.39
CA VAL A 169 24.88 -10.95 -13.95
C VAL A 169 25.72 -10.95 -15.22
N ALA A 170 26.39 -9.83 -15.53
CA ALA A 170 27.32 -9.78 -16.65
C ALA A 170 28.40 -10.84 -16.40
N GLY A 171 28.39 -11.90 -17.22
CA GLY A 171 29.34 -13.01 -17.11
C GLY A 171 30.76 -12.51 -17.33
N GLY A 172 31.69 -13.01 -16.49
CA GLY A 172 33.13 -12.90 -16.70
C GLY A 172 33.68 -14.01 -17.57
#